data_AF-A0A938BZA9-F1
#
_entry.id   AF-A0A938BZA9-F1
#
_cell.length_a   1.000
_cell.length_b   1.000
_cell.length_c   1.000
_cell.angle_alpha   90.00
_cell.angle_beta   90.00
_cell.angle_gamma   90.00
#
_symmetry.space_group_name_H-M   'P 1'
#
loop_
_entity.id
_entity.type
_entity.pdbx_description
1 polymer ?
#
loop_
_entity_poly.entity_id
_entity_poly.type
_entity_poly.pdbx_seq_one_letter_code
_entity_poly.pdbx_strand_id
1 'polypeptide(L)' 'MADPMRIRATAKDGKVDVRVLMSHEMETGQRKTASGVVPAWFIQNVTATHNGRTV' A
#
# COMPACT_ATOMS: atom_id res chain seq x y z
N MET A 1 9.34 -11.55 1.86
CA MET A 1 8.06 -12.28 1.91
C MET A 1 6.99 -11.21 2.07
N ALA A 2 5.92 -11.21 1.28
CA ALA A 2 4.90 -10.17 1.41
C ALA A 2 4.21 -10.32 2.76
N ASP A 3 4.40 -9.35 3.65
CA ASP A 3 3.69 -9.31 4.91
C ASP A 3 2.18 -9.20 4.64
N PRO A 4 1.34 -9.87 5.45
CA PRO A 4 -0.10 -9.89 5.21
C PRO A 4 -0.69 -8.47 5.26
N MET A 5 -1.42 -8.10 4.21
CA MET A 5 -2.20 -6.87 4.18
C MET A 5 -3.41 -7.00 5.12
N ARG A 6 -3.70 -5.94 5.89
CA ARG A 6 -4.86 -5.90 6.78
C ARG A 6 -5.89 -4.91 6.26
N ILE A 7 -7.10 -5.39 6.00
CA ILE A 7 -8.22 -4.56 5.53
C ILE A 7 -9.25 -4.46 6.65
N ARG A 8 -9.74 -3.25 6.91
CA ARG A 8 -10.86 -2.98 7.82
C ARG A 8 -11.90 -2.13 7.12
N ALA A 9 -13.15 -2.56 7.14
CA ALA A 9 -14.28 -1.80 6.65
C ALA A 9 -15.24 -1.46 7.79
N THR A 10 -15.74 -0.23 7.84
CA THR A 10 -16.76 0.20 8.80
C THR A 10 -17.91 0.84 8.03
N ALA A 11 -19.13 0.31 8.18
CA ALA A 11 -20.32 0.89 7.58
C ALA A 11 -21.00 1.84 8.57
N LYS A 12 -21.28 3.08 8.16
CA LYS A 12 -22.00 4.07 8.96
C LYS A 12 -22.74 5.06 8.06
N ASP A 13 -23.98 5.40 8.42
CA ASP A 13 -24.78 6.45 7.76
C ASP A 13 -24.85 6.29 6.22
N GLY A 14 -24.97 5.06 5.74
CA GLY A 14 -25.04 4.74 4.30
C GLY A 14 -23.72 4.82 3.54
N LYS A 15 -22.58 5.01 4.22
CA LYS A 15 -21.23 5.01 3.65
C LYS A 15 -20.38 3.90 4.29
N VAL A 16 -19.34 3.46 3.57
CA VAL A 16 -18.37 2.47 4.06
C VAL A 16 -16.98 3.07 4.05
N ASP A 17 -16.38 3.18 5.23
CA ASP A 17 -14.98 3.58 5.39
C ASP A 17 -14.10 2.34 5.32
N VAL A 18 -13.32 2.23 4.24
CA VAL A 18 -12.36 1.13 4.03
C VAL A 18 -10.95 1.64 4.31
N ARG A 19 -10.22 0.94 5.18
CA ARG A 19 -8.83 1.23 5.54
C ARG A 19 -7.99 0.01 5.26
N VAL A 20 -6.92 0.18 4.48
CA VAL A 20 -5.97 -0.88 4.13
C VAL A 20 -4.61 -0.55 4.73
N LEU A 21 -4.06 -1.48 5.50
CA LEU A 21 -2.68 -1.43 5.97
C LEU A 21 -1.84 -2.35 5.09
N MET A 22 -0.89 -1.76 4.37
CA MET A 22 0.06 -2.46 3.51
C MET A 22 1.45 -2.32 4.11
N SER A 23 2.03 -3.42 4.54
CA SER A 23 3.42 -3.47 5.00
C SER A 23 4.36 -3.48 3.79
N HIS A 24 5.16 -2.42 3.65
CA HIS A 24 6.11 -2.27 2.55
C HIS A 24 7.30 -1.43 3.02
N GLU A 25 8.52 -1.76 2.57
CA GLU A 25 9.74 -1.06 2.98
C GLU A 25 9.80 0.40 2.50
N MET A 26 9.16 0.68 1.36
CA MET A 26 9.06 2.02 0.77
C MET A 26 10.43 2.68 0.58
N GLU A 27 11.39 1.90 0.07
CA GLU A 27 12.74 2.36 -0.23
C GLU A 27 12.70 3.42 -1.34
N THR A 28 13.19 4.62 -1.04
CA THR A 28 13.16 5.77 -1.95
C THR A 28 14.24 5.72 -3.00
N GLY A 29 15.23 4.83 -2.83
CA GLY A 29 16.39 4.71 -3.70
C GLY A 29 17.48 5.74 -3.44
N GLN A 30 17.35 6.53 -2.36
CA GLN A 30 18.34 7.54 -1.96
C GLN A 30 19.33 7.02 -0.92
N ARG A 31 19.03 5.87 -0.29
CA ARG A 31 19.86 5.28 0.74
C ARG A 31 21.16 4.76 0.16
N LYS A 32 22.27 5.07 0.82
CA LYS A 32 23.62 4.62 0.45
C LYS A 32 24.10 3.55 1.43
N THR A 33 24.82 2.57 0.90
CA THR A 33 25.48 1.50 1.64
C THR A 33 26.93 1.38 1.20
N ALA A 34 27.75 0.60 1.90
CA ALA A 34 29.15 0.37 1.52
C ALA A 34 29.32 -0.23 0.12
N SER A 35 28.30 -0.93 -0.37
CA SER A 35 28.23 -1.56 -1.69
C SER A 35 27.54 -0.69 -2.75
N GLY A 36 27.10 0.53 -2.43
CA GLY A 36 26.50 1.48 -3.38
C GLY A 36 25.12 1.98 -2.97
N VAL A 37 24.43 2.64 -3.91
CA VAL A 37 23.07 3.18 -3.73
C VAL A 37 22.06 2.05 -3.84
N VAL A 38 21.13 1.98 -2.89
CA VAL A 38 20.05 0.99 -2.92
C VAL A 38 19.02 1.41 -3.98
N PRO A 39 18.55 0.51 -4.86
CA PRO A 39 17.52 0.84 -5.83
C PRO A 39 16.18 1.22 -5.17
N ALA A 40 15.42 2.11 -5.81
CA ALA A 40 14.09 2.48 -5.34
C ALA A 40 13.14 1.28 -5.41
N TRP A 41 12.41 1.03 -4.33
CA TRP A 41 11.43 -0.03 -4.20
C TRP A 41 10.27 0.45 -3.31
N PHE A 42 9.19 0.90 -3.96
CA PHE A 42 7.99 1.41 -3.30
C PHE A 42 6.73 1.09 -4.09
N ILE A 43 5.58 1.12 -3.42
CA ILE A 43 4.27 0.94 -4.06
C ILE A 43 3.98 2.15 -4.94
N GLN A 44 3.76 1.93 -6.23
CA GLN A 44 3.51 3.01 -7.20
C GLN A 44 2.03 3.31 -7.40
N ASN A 45 1.20 2.26 -7.46
CA ASN A 45 -0.23 2.39 -7.73
C ASN A 45 -1.03 1.48 -6.80
N VAL A 46 -2.15 2.01 -6.33
CA VAL A 46 -3.15 1.29 -5.55
C VAL A 46 -4.50 1.56 -6.21
N THR A 47 -5.21 0.49 -6.56
CA THR A 47 -6.54 0.59 -7.18
C THR A 47 -7.55 -0.11 -6.28
N ALA A 48 -8.62 0.59 -5.93
CA ALA A 48 -9.76 0.04 -5.22
C ALA A 48 -10.93 -0.11 -6.20
N THR A 49 -11.66 -1.22 -6.10
CA THR A 49 -12.86 -1.45 -6.91
C THR A 49 -14.04 -1.86 -6.06
N HIS A 50 -15.22 -1.32 -6.36
CA HIS A 50 -16.49 -1.73 -5.78
C HIS A 50 -17.44 -2.17 -6.91
N ASN A 51 -17.90 -3.42 -6.86
CA ASN A 51 -18.77 -4.04 -7.87
C ASN A 51 -18.23 -3.87 -9.31
N GLY A 52 -16.92 -4.08 -9.49
CA GLY A 52 -16.25 -4.00 -10.80
C GLY A 52 -15.99 -2.58 -11.31
N ARG A 53 -16.29 -1.54 -10.52
CA ARG A 53 -15.99 -0.14 -10.84
C ARG A 53 -14.88 0.38 -9.95
N THR A 54 -13.91 1.09 -10.52
CA THR A 54 -12.88 1.79 -9.75
C THR A 54 -13.53 2.89 -8.90
N VAL A 55 -13.15 2.96 -7.63
CA VAL A 55 -13.66 3.92 -6.64
C VAL A 55 -12.54 4.72 -6.01
#